data_AF-A0A2N7MZ33-F1
#
_entry.id   AF-A0A2N7MZ33-F1
#
_cell.length_a   1.000
_cell.length_b   1.000
_cell.length_c   1.000
_cell.angle_alpha   90.00
_cell.angle_beta   90.00
_cell.angle_gamma   90.00
#
_symmetry.space_group_name_H-M   'P 1'
#
loop_
_entity.id
_entity.type
_entity.pdbx_description
1 polymer ?
#
loop_
_entity_poly.entity_id
_entity_poly.type
_entity_poly.pdbx_seq_one_letter_code
_entity_poly.pdbx_strand_id
1 'polypeptide(L)'
;MVFLACLGSKGLATPHDDKDLVLLPPVESEVDVNMDLARIGWYLFRDKNLSSNKNISCESCHDLQTNGATTSALAQGVNGYGTRNVPTIFNVSLNYRYLWDASKNSLMKQIDGPLTSSTGMDSNWLSVQKYVKSEPRYQSLFAQANGLDINIENIKLAIVEFLNGLQTPGAPFDYYLQGQTQAIDEKATRGWQVFKEAGCMLCHQGRNVGGSMVQQFDYFKDVDSDTGSYLRTADGLDQYYFRVTSLRNVTQTAPYFHNGRINTLKEAIQIMAESELGMKLSEQDAEDIEAFLHTLTAARPPILEVFESE
;
A
#
# COMPACT_ATOMS: atom_id res chain seq x y z
N MET A 1 8.58 54.83 -30.52
CA MET A 1 9.08 54.32 -29.23
C MET A 1 7.87 54.07 -28.36
N VAL A 2 7.46 52.89 -27.93
CA VAL A 2 7.85 51.48 -28.09
C VAL A 2 6.54 50.72 -27.86
N PHE A 3 6.06 49.94 -28.83
CA PHE A 3 5.01 48.96 -28.60
C PHE A 3 5.65 47.74 -27.95
N LEU A 4 5.35 47.48 -26.67
CA LEU A 4 5.76 46.25 -25.99
C LEU A 4 4.59 45.28 -26.05
N ALA A 5 4.62 44.36 -27.02
CA ALA A 5 3.72 43.24 -27.07
C ALA A 5 4.14 42.22 -26.00
N CYS A 6 3.30 42.04 -24.97
CA CYS A 6 3.39 40.87 -24.09
C CYS A 6 2.94 39.64 -24.87
N LEU A 7 3.90 38.93 -25.46
CA LEU A 7 3.71 37.56 -25.92
C LEU A 7 3.58 36.67 -24.67
N GLY A 8 2.35 36.37 -24.29
CA GLY A 8 2.05 35.31 -23.34
C GLY A 8 2.50 33.97 -23.94
N SER A 9 3.49 33.34 -23.31
CA SER A 9 3.82 31.95 -23.54
C SER A 9 2.69 31.09 -22.97
N LYS A 10 1.65 30.84 -23.77
CA LYS A 10 0.74 29.72 -23.56
C LYS A 10 1.55 28.45 -23.80
N GLY A 11 2.06 27.85 -22.72
CA GLY A 11 2.40 26.44 -22.74
C GLY A 11 1.13 25.66 -23.08
N LEU A 12 1.14 25.00 -24.23
CA LEU A 12 0.07 24.09 -24.65
C LEU A 12 0.16 22.83 -23.79
N ALA A 13 -0.47 22.85 -22.62
CA ALA A 13 -0.93 21.62 -22.01
C ALA A 13 -2.11 21.12 -22.86
N THR A 14 -1.92 20.04 -23.61
CA THR A 14 -3.06 19.27 -24.11
C THR A 14 -3.79 18.75 -22.88
N PRO A 15 -5.10 19.03 -22.70
CA PRO A 15 -5.81 18.49 -21.57
C PRO A 15 -5.86 16.97 -21.75
N HIS A 16 -5.18 16.23 -20.88
CA HIS A 16 -5.57 14.86 -20.62
C HIS A 16 -7.06 14.86 -20.25
N ASP A 17 -7.81 13.84 -20.68
CA ASP A 17 -9.26 13.75 -20.43
C ASP A 17 -9.51 13.96 -18.93
N ASP A 18 -10.20 15.05 -18.56
CA ASP A 18 -10.45 15.45 -17.17
C ASP A 18 -11.05 14.29 -16.35
N LYS A 19 -11.70 13.32 -17.01
CA LYS A 19 -12.25 12.10 -16.40
C LYS A 19 -11.19 11.17 -15.82
N ASP A 20 -10.02 11.05 -16.45
CA ASP A 20 -8.93 10.19 -15.96
C ASP A 20 -8.39 10.75 -14.63
N LEU A 21 -8.22 12.08 -14.54
CA LEU A 21 -7.82 12.77 -13.30
C LEU A 21 -8.84 12.63 -12.17
N VAL A 22 -10.13 12.58 -12.51
CA VAL A 22 -11.20 12.36 -11.52
C VAL A 22 -11.18 10.92 -10.99
N LEU A 23 -10.90 9.93 -11.85
CA LEU A 23 -10.94 8.51 -11.48
C LEU A 23 -9.64 8.03 -10.83
N LEU A 24 -8.48 8.51 -11.29
CA LEU A 24 -7.15 8.18 -10.79
C LEU A 24 -6.36 9.47 -10.53
N PRO A 25 -6.63 10.20 -9.44
CA PRO A 25 -5.81 11.35 -9.10
C PRO A 25 -4.36 10.91 -8.76
N PRO A 26 -3.35 11.74 -9.06
CA PRO A 26 -1.97 11.44 -8.69
C PRO A 26 -1.79 11.41 -7.16
N VAL A 27 -0.74 10.72 -6.69
CA VAL A 27 -0.32 10.80 -5.29
C VAL A 27 0.21 12.21 -5.02
N GLU A 28 -0.21 12.80 -3.90
CA GLU A 28 0.23 14.13 -3.50
C GLU A 28 1.71 14.12 -3.14
N SER A 29 2.44 15.13 -3.61
CA SER A 29 3.88 15.28 -3.35
C SER A 29 4.19 15.61 -1.89
N GLU A 30 3.24 16.22 -1.18
CA GLU A 30 3.37 16.57 0.22
C GLU A 30 2.29 15.86 1.03
N VAL A 31 2.70 15.23 2.12
CA VAL A 31 1.79 14.63 3.10
C VAL A 31 1.91 15.43 4.38
N ASP A 32 0.78 15.94 4.89
CA ASP A 32 0.74 16.58 6.19
C ASP A 32 0.89 15.52 7.28
N VAL A 33 2.10 15.43 7.86
CA VAL A 33 2.44 14.52 8.95
C VAL A 33 3.15 15.26 10.07
N ASN A 34 2.80 14.95 11.31
CA ASN A 34 3.54 15.38 12.48
C ASN A 34 4.86 14.58 12.56
N MET A 35 5.96 15.21 12.17
CA MET A 35 7.28 14.57 12.10
C MET A 35 7.78 14.02 13.45
N ASP A 36 7.49 14.68 14.57
CA ASP A 36 7.92 14.19 15.89
C ASP A 36 7.15 12.94 16.32
N LEU A 37 5.86 12.91 16.02
CA LEU A 37 5.01 11.74 16.27
C LEU A 37 5.35 10.58 15.32
N ALA A 38 5.57 10.87 14.03
CA ALA A 38 6.03 9.90 13.04
C ALA A 38 7.40 9.33 13.39
N ARG A 39 8.32 10.12 13.97
CA ARG A 39 9.63 9.64 14.44
C ARG A 39 9.50 8.59 15.55
N ILE A 40 8.57 8.80 16.49
CA ILE A 40 8.24 7.76 17.48
C ILE A 40 7.76 6.49 16.78
N GLY A 41 6.86 6.64 15.81
CA GLY A 41 6.33 5.53 15.00
C GLY A 41 7.41 4.77 14.24
N TRP A 42 8.36 5.48 13.62
CA TRP A 42 9.52 4.91 12.94
C TRP A 42 10.33 3.99 13.85
N TYR A 43 10.67 4.44 15.06
CA TYR A 43 11.40 3.60 16.02
C TYR A 43 10.56 2.40 16.47
N LEU A 44 9.28 2.61 16.81
CA LEU A 44 8.38 1.53 17.23
C LEU A 44 8.19 0.46 16.15
N PHE A 45 8.03 0.86 14.89
CA PHE A 45 7.79 -0.04 13.75
C PHE A 45 8.93 -1.06 13.56
N ARG A 46 10.15 -0.67 13.95
CA ARG A 46 11.38 -1.44 13.80
C ARG A 46 11.80 -2.16 15.09
N ASP A 47 11.17 -1.83 16.21
CA ASP A 47 11.56 -2.33 17.52
C ASP A 47 11.06 -3.77 17.75
N LYS A 48 12.00 -4.71 17.73
CA LYS A 48 11.69 -6.13 17.94
C LYS A 48 11.26 -6.42 19.38
N ASN A 49 11.56 -5.57 20.36
CA ASN A 49 11.13 -5.78 21.75
C ASN A 49 9.61 -5.71 21.93
N LEU A 50 8.88 -5.28 20.90
CA LEU A 50 7.43 -5.28 20.89
C LEU A 50 6.83 -6.70 20.73
N SER A 51 7.57 -7.68 20.19
CA SER A 51 7.13 -9.08 20.13
C SER A 51 7.46 -9.86 21.40
N SER A 52 6.70 -10.93 21.69
CA SER A 52 6.90 -11.76 22.88
C SER A 52 8.30 -12.37 22.95
N ASN A 53 8.87 -12.74 21.81
CA ASN A 53 10.20 -13.34 21.69
C ASN A 53 11.32 -12.34 21.39
N LYS A 54 11.01 -11.04 21.29
CA LYS A 54 11.94 -9.95 20.98
C LYS A 54 12.69 -10.06 19.64
N ASN A 55 12.15 -10.82 18.68
CA ASN A 55 12.78 -11.07 17.39
C ASN A 55 11.99 -10.55 16.18
N ILE A 56 10.71 -10.20 16.36
CA ILE A 56 9.80 -9.78 15.30
C ILE A 56 9.39 -8.33 15.54
N SER A 57 9.46 -7.51 14.50
CA SER A 57 8.93 -6.14 14.44
C SER A 57 7.95 -6.03 13.27
N CYS A 58 7.29 -4.89 13.10
CA CYS A 58 6.49 -4.64 11.90
C CYS A 58 7.37 -4.67 10.64
N GLU A 59 8.58 -4.10 10.72
CA GLU A 59 9.60 -4.13 9.65
C GLU A 59 10.04 -5.55 9.26
N SER A 60 9.92 -6.53 10.17
CA SER A 60 10.27 -7.92 9.84
C SER A 60 9.39 -8.53 8.73
N CYS A 61 8.16 -8.02 8.57
CA CYS A 61 7.22 -8.44 7.52
C CYS A 61 7.03 -7.36 6.44
N HIS A 62 7.34 -6.11 6.75
CA HIS A 62 7.13 -4.94 5.91
C HIS A 62 8.46 -4.21 5.72
N ASP A 63 9.29 -4.71 4.81
CA ASP A 63 10.67 -4.24 4.66
C ASP A 63 10.72 -2.82 4.08
N LEU A 64 11.17 -1.88 4.91
CA LEU A 64 11.26 -0.45 4.56
C LEU A 64 12.43 -0.14 3.61
N GLN A 65 13.40 -1.05 3.48
CA GLN A 65 14.55 -0.89 2.59
C GLN A 65 14.24 -1.27 1.14
N THR A 66 13.18 -2.06 0.92
CA THR A 66 12.76 -2.53 -0.40
C THR A 66 11.42 -1.90 -0.79
N ASN A 67 10.33 -2.64 -0.61
CA ASN A 67 9.02 -2.33 -1.19
C ASN A 67 7.90 -2.20 -0.14
N GLY A 68 8.23 -2.23 1.16
CA GLY A 68 7.25 -2.20 2.25
C GLY A 68 6.47 -3.50 2.46
N ALA A 69 6.88 -4.58 1.79
CA ALA A 69 6.26 -5.91 1.83
C ALA A 69 7.33 -6.99 2.09
N THR A 70 6.88 -8.23 2.25
CA THR A 70 7.79 -9.39 2.25
C THR A 70 7.93 -9.93 0.82
N THR A 71 9.10 -10.48 0.49
CA THR A 71 9.34 -11.15 -0.81
C THR A 71 8.92 -12.62 -0.83
N SER A 72 8.50 -13.15 0.32
CA SER A 72 8.01 -14.52 0.46
C SER A 72 6.50 -14.60 0.22
N ALA A 73 5.99 -15.78 -0.13
CA ALA A 73 4.54 -15.98 -0.24
C ALA A 73 3.81 -15.65 1.07
N LEU A 74 4.39 -16.07 2.20
CA LEU A 74 3.86 -15.88 3.55
C LEU A 74 4.98 -15.38 4.46
N ALA A 75 4.65 -14.47 5.38
CA ALA A 75 5.61 -14.01 6.39
C ALA A 75 5.67 -14.95 7.59
N GLN A 76 6.85 -15.04 8.19
CA GLN A 76 7.09 -15.79 9.42
C GLN A 76 6.99 -14.85 10.63
N GLY A 77 6.08 -15.15 11.56
CA GLY A 77 6.00 -14.50 12.86
C GLY A 77 6.60 -15.35 13.98
N VAL A 78 6.21 -15.04 15.22
CA VAL A 78 6.76 -15.69 16.43
C VAL A 78 6.54 -17.20 16.42
N ASN A 79 5.31 -17.66 16.16
CA ASN A 79 4.94 -19.07 16.27
C ASN A 79 4.67 -19.76 14.92
N GLY A 80 5.25 -19.25 13.83
CA GLY A 80 5.14 -19.84 12.49
C GLY A 80 4.70 -18.86 11.41
N TYR A 81 4.33 -19.39 10.25
CA TYR A 81 3.89 -18.60 9.10
C TYR A 81 2.45 -18.10 9.26
N GLY A 82 2.19 -16.90 8.75
CA GLY A 82 0.84 -16.41 8.51
C GLY A 82 0.12 -17.19 7.40
N THR A 83 -1.14 -16.87 7.17
CA THR A 83 -1.96 -17.54 6.14
C THR A 83 -2.15 -16.73 4.86
N ARG A 84 -1.74 -15.45 4.86
CA ARG A 84 -1.87 -14.53 3.74
C ARG A 84 -0.53 -13.89 3.41
N ASN A 85 -0.36 -13.54 2.14
CA ASN A 85 0.71 -12.69 1.67
C ASN A 85 0.66 -11.32 2.36
N VAL A 86 1.82 -10.74 2.63
CA VAL A 86 1.92 -9.46 3.33
C VAL A 86 1.95 -8.33 2.31
N PRO A 87 0.89 -7.52 2.19
CA PRO A 87 0.86 -6.43 1.22
C PRO A 87 1.81 -5.31 1.65
N THR A 88 2.20 -4.47 0.68
CA THR A 88 3.02 -3.31 0.97
C THR A 88 2.34 -2.33 1.94
N ILE A 89 3.11 -1.72 2.83
CA ILE A 89 2.66 -0.57 3.63
C ILE A 89 2.86 0.77 2.92
N PHE A 90 3.52 0.81 1.76
CA PHE A 90 3.63 2.03 0.99
C PHE A 90 2.26 2.41 0.43
N ASN A 91 1.90 3.68 0.57
CA ASN A 91 0.57 4.23 0.27
C ASN A 91 -0.58 3.58 1.10
N VAL A 92 -0.29 2.93 2.24
CA VAL A 92 -1.33 2.21 3.00
C VAL A 92 -2.42 3.14 3.54
N SER A 93 -2.07 4.38 3.84
CA SER A 93 -2.99 5.43 4.31
C SER A 93 -4.02 5.84 3.26
N LEU A 94 -3.77 5.56 1.99
CA LEU A 94 -4.71 5.86 0.89
C LEU A 94 -5.80 4.78 0.72
N ASN A 95 -5.79 3.73 1.54
CA ASN A 95 -6.82 2.71 1.50
C ASN A 95 -8.08 3.12 2.29
N TYR A 96 -9.26 2.79 1.76
CA TYR A 96 -10.53 2.96 2.48
C TYR A 96 -10.77 1.83 3.49
N ARG A 97 -10.37 0.60 3.14
CA ARG A 97 -10.43 -0.58 3.98
C ARG A 97 -9.06 -1.24 4.08
N TYR A 98 -8.88 -1.99 5.15
CA TYR A 98 -7.60 -2.52 5.58
C TYR A 98 -7.67 -4.04 5.70
N LEU A 99 -6.51 -4.71 5.64
CA LEU A 99 -6.36 -6.15 5.44
C LEU A 99 -6.92 -6.65 4.08
N TRP A 100 -6.64 -7.91 3.76
CA TRP A 100 -7.13 -8.56 2.54
C TRP A 100 -8.64 -8.78 2.54
N ASP A 101 -9.25 -9.00 3.70
CA ASP A 101 -10.69 -9.23 3.84
C ASP A 101 -11.50 -7.94 4.13
N ALA A 102 -10.86 -6.77 3.98
CA ALA A 102 -11.48 -5.46 4.23
C ALA A 102 -12.10 -5.29 5.64
N SER A 103 -11.72 -6.13 6.61
CA SER A 103 -12.37 -6.20 7.92
C SER A 103 -12.11 -5.00 8.82
N LYS A 104 -11.10 -4.19 8.51
CA LYS A 104 -10.72 -3.00 9.30
C LYS A 104 -10.99 -1.73 8.48
N ASN A 105 -11.43 -0.68 9.18
CA ASN A 105 -11.79 0.61 8.57
C ASN A 105 -10.88 1.77 9.01
N SER A 106 -9.77 1.48 9.70
CA SER A 106 -8.72 2.45 10.03
C SER A 106 -7.39 1.74 10.30
N LEU A 107 -6.28 2.45 10.09
CA LEU A 107 -4.95 1.99 10.48
C LEU A 107 -4.88 1.69 11.99
N MET A 108 -5.50 2.53 12.83
CA MET A 108 -5.58 2.33 14.28
C MET A 108 -6.16 0.96 14.67
N LYS A 109 -7.12 0.44 13.90
CA LYS A 109 -7.68 -0.90 14.14
C LYS A 109 -6.92 -2.01 13.43
N GLN A 110 -6.22 -1.70 12.33
CA GLN A 110 -5.42 -2.69 11.59
C GLN A 110 -4.24 -3.18 12.43
N ILE A 111 -3.51 -2.26 13.07
CA ILE A 111 -2.26 -2.58 13.79
C ILE A 111 -2.46 -3.51 15.01
N ASP A 112 -3.69 -3.65 15.52
CA ASP A 112 -4.01 -4.59 16.58
C ASP A 112 -3.73 -6.05 16.16
N GLY A 113 -4.13 -6.42 14.95
CA GLY A 113 -4.07 -7.80 14.47
C GLY A 113 -2.65 -8.38 14.43
N PRO A 114 -1.71 -7.72 13.72
CA PRO A 114 -0.31 -8.18 13.66
C PRO A 114 0.35 -8.25 15.04
N LEU A 115 0.04 -7.31 15.95
CA LEU A 115 0.62 -7.30 17.29
C LEU A 115 0.15 -8.52 18.11
N THR A 116 -1.15 -8.80 18.11
CA THR A 116 -1.74 -9.82 18.99
C THR A 116 -1.75 -11.22 18.39
N SER A 117 -1.55 -11.36 17.07
CA SER A 117 -1.54 -12.67 16.41
C SER A 117 -0.35 -13.51 16.86
N SER A 118 -0.58 -14.79 17.16
CA SER A 118 0.48 -15.74 17.52
C SER A 118 1.47 -16.00 16.37
N THR A 119 1.00 -15.92 15.11
CA THR A 119 1.81 -15.98 13.89
C THR A 119 2.23 -14.59 13.39
N GLY A 120 2.00 -13.55 14.20
CA GLY A 120 2.54 -12.20 14.03
C GLY A 120 3.60 -11.92 15.10
N MET A 121 3.32 -10.96 15.98
CA MET A 121 4.22 -10.55 17.07
C MET A 121 3.91 -11.22 18.43
N ASP A 122 2.79 -11.94 18.54
CA ASP A 122 2.39 -12.71 19.72
C ASP A 122 2.44 -11.91 21.04
N SER A 123 2.05 -10.64 20.98
CA SER A 123 2.19 -9.69 22.07
C SER A 123 0.84 -9.09 22.48
N ASN A 124 0.86 -8.12 23.40
CA ASN A 124 -0.32 -7.35 23.76
C ASN A 124 0.04 -5.92 24.14
N TRP A 125 -0.93 -5.01 23.99
CA TRP A 125 -0.70 -3.58 24.18
C TRP A 125 -0.33 -3.17 25.61
N LEU A 126 -0.75 -3.93 26.64
CA LEU A 126 -0.36 -3.63 28.02
C LEU A 126 1.14 -3.91 28.25
N SER A 127 1.65 -5.02 27.72
CA SER A 127 3.08 -5.34 27.72
C SER A 127 3.89 -4.32 26.93
N VAL A 128 3.41 -3.94 25.73
CA VAL A 128 4.03 -2.90 24.90
C VAL A 128 4.09 -1.57 25.65
N GLN A 129 2.97 -1.09 26.20
CA GLN A 129 2.95 0.16 26.96
C GLN A 129 3.92 0.12 28.13
N LYS A 130 3.98 -0.99 28.88
CA LYS A 130 4.91 -1.15 30.01
C LYS A 130 6.36 -1.03 29.54
N TYR A 131 6.71 -1.68 28.43
CA TYR A 131 8.04 -1.60 27.84
C TYR A 131 8.38 -0.18 27.37
N VAL A 132 7.53 0.43 26.54
CA VAL A 132 7.73 1.78 26.00
C VAL A 132 7.86 2.81 27.13
N LYS A 133 7.06 2.69 28.21
CA LYS A 133 7.18 3.54 29.41
C LYS A 133 8.52 3.40 30.14
N SER A 134 9.15 2.22 30.07
CA SER A 134 10.37 1.93 30.82
C SER A 134 11.66 2.30 30.08
N GLU A 135 11.57 2.54 28.77
CA GLU A 135 12.73 2.75 27.91
C GLU A 135 13.07 4.25 27.78
N PRO A 136 14.29 4.68 28.20
CA PRO A 136 14.68 6.09 28.17
C PRO A 136 14.55 6.76 26.79
N ARG A 137 14.77 6.00 25.71
CA ARG A 137 14.60 6.52 24.34
C ARG A 137 13.18 7.00 24.09
N TYR A 138 12.18 6.17 24.39
CA TYR A 138 10.79 6.54 24.17
C TYR A 138 10.36 7.64 25.13
N GLN A 139 10.81 7.64 26.39
CA GLN A 139 10.57 8.77 27.30
C GLN A 139 11.04 10.10 26.70
N SER A 140 12.23 10.14 26.12
CA SER A 140 12.76 11.33 25.45
C SER A 140 11.95 11.71 24.20
N LEU A 141 11.63 10.74 23.34
CA LEU A 141 10.88 11.01 22.11
C LEU A 141 9.46 11.52 22.39
N PHE A 142 8.75 10.92 23.34
CA PHE A 142 7.41 11.37 23.74
C PHE A 142 7.44 12.75 24.43
N ALA A 143 8.50 13.06 25.18
CA ALA A 143 8.70 14.40 25.72
C ALA A 143 8.90 15.46 24.62
N GLN A 144 9.61 15.12 23.55
CA GLN A 144 9.82 16.00 22.39
C GLN A 144 8.54 16.19 21.56
N ALA A 145 7.73 15.14 21.42
CA ALA A 145 6.45 15.21 20.72
C ALA A 145 5.35 15.87 21.58
N ASN A 146 5.56 17.13 21.96
CA ASN A 146 4.65 17.96 22.77
C ASN A 146 4.29 17.38 24.15
N GLY A 147 5.15 16.55 24.73
CA GLY A 147 4.93 15.97 26.06
C GLY A 147 3.75 14.99 26.11
N LEU A 148 3.48 14.27 25.02
CA LEU A 148 2.42 13.26 24.97
C LEU A 148 2.65 12.17 26.03
N ASP A 149 1.58 11.79 26.72
CA ASP A 149 1.63 10.66 27.64
C ASP A 149 1.95 9.37 26.89
N ILE A 150 2.85 8.55 27.45
CA ILE A 150 3.09 7.21 26.94
C ILE A 150 1.92 6.32 27.35
N ASN A 151 0.93 6.15 26.48
CA ASN A 151 -0.20 5.25 26.69
C ASN A 151 -0.47 4.46 25.40
N ILE A 152 -1.31 3.42 25.47
CA ILE A 152 -1.62 2.57 24.30
C ILE A 152 -2.11 3.39 23.11
N GLU A 153 -2.97 4.38 23.34
CA GLU A 153 -3.52 5.22 22.28
C GLU A 153 -2.44 6.03 21.57
N ASN A 154 -1.58 6.72 22.30
CA ASN A 154 -0.51 7.54 21.73
C ASN A 154 0.60 6.70 21.07
N ILE A 155 0.88 5.49 21.58
CA ILE A 155 1.79 4.54 20.91
C ILE A 155 1.21 4.13 19.55
N LYS A 156 -0.08 3.80 19.51
CA LYS A 156 -0.78 3.44 18.27
C LYS A 156 -0.82 4.62 17.30
N LEU A 157 -1.14 5.82 17.79
CA LEU A 157 -1.13 7.06 17.00
C LEU A 157 0.24 7.33 16.39
N ALA A 158 1.33 7.15 17.14
CA ALA A 158 2.68 7.30 16.62
C ALA A 158 2.96 6.37 15.42
N ILE A 159 2.62 5.09 15.55
CA ILE A 159 2.77 4.12 14.46
C ILE A 159 1.90 4.52 13.26
N VAL A 160 0.66 4.93 13.49
CA VAL A 160 -0.25 5.35 12.41
C VAL A 160 0.27 6.61 11.71
N GLU A 161 0.81 7.57 12.44
CA GLU A 161 1.37 8.79 11.87
C GLU A 161 2.58 8.49 10.97
N PHE A 162 3.43 7.56 11.40
CA PHE A 162 4.50 7.05 10.55
C PHE A 162 3.94 6.41 9.27
N LEU A 163 2.95 5.53 9.37
CA LEU A 163 2.30 4.90 8.21
C LEU A 163 1.62 5.91 7.27
N ASN A 164 1.09 7.03 7.80
CA ASN A 164 0.52 8.11 6.99
C ASN A 164 1.57 8.74 6.08
N GLY A 165 2.81 8.88 6.55
CA GLY A 165 3.94 9.43 5.81
C GLY A 165 4.55 8.50 4.77
N LEU A 166 4.18 7.21 4.74
CA LEU A 166 4.73 6.22 3.80
C LEU A 166 4.12 6.30 2.39
N GLN A 167 3.86 7.50 1.87
CA GLN A 167 3.39 7.69 0.50
C GLN A 167 4.56 7.74 -0.49
N THR A 168 4.32 7.28 -1.72
CA THR A 168 5.34 7.23 -2.80
C THR A 168 4.91 8.12 -3.97
N PRO A 169 5.02 9.46 -3.85
CA PRO A 169 4.67 10.38 -4.93
C PRO A 169 5.67 10.33 -6.09
N GLY A 170 5.27 10.90 -7.23
CA GLY A 170 6.18 11.12 -8.35
C GLY A 170 6.44 9.86 -9.17
N ALA A 171 5.48 8.92 -9.22
CA ALA A 171 5.53 7.85 -10.20
C ALA A 171 5.44 8.45 -11.62
N PRO A 172 6.06 7.83 -12.65
CA PRO A 172 5.94 8.28 -14.04
C PRO A 172 4.47 8.52 -14.48
N PHE A 173 3.55 7.67 -14.04
CA PHE A 173 2.13 7.83 -14.31
C PHE A 173 1.51 9.05 -13.62
N ASP A 174 1.98 9.44 -12.43
CA ASP A 174 1.49 10.65 -11.74
C ASP A 174 1.84 11.91 -12.57
N TYR A 175 3.03 11.96 -13.16
CA TYR A 175 3.42 13.05 -14.07
C TYR A 175 2.64 13.03 -15.38
N TYR A 176 2.37 11.84 -15.93
CA TYR A 176 1.53 11.68 -17.11
C TYR A 176 0.13 12.24 -16.87
N LEU A 177 -0.51 11.88 -15.75
CA LEU A 177 -1.80 12.41 -15.33
C LEU A 177 -1.80 13.95 -15.21
N GLN A 178 -0.68 14.54 -14.78
CA GLN A 178 -0.49 15.99 -14.67
C GLN A 178 -0.19 16.68 -16.02
N GLY A 179 -0.28 15.97 -17.15
CA GLY A 179 -0.11 16.54 -18.49
C GLY A 179 1.30 16.37 -19.07
N GLN A 180 2.23 15.74 -18.36
CA GLN A 180 3.56 15.42 -18.89
C GLN A 180 3.50 14.12 -19.69
N THR A 181 2.94 14.19 -20.90
CA THR A 181 2.67 13.00 -21.74
C THR A 181 3.90 12.15 -22.05
N GLN A 182 5.10 12.74 -22.02
CA GLN A 182 6.38 12.05 -22.23
C GLN A 182 6.94 11.36 -20.97
N ALA A 183 6.23 11.41 -19.84
CA ALA A 183 6.64 10.74 -18.61
C ALA A 183 6.54 9.22 -18.70
N ILE A 184 5.71 8.69 -19.60
CA ILE A 184 5.59 7.26 -19.91
C ILE A 184 5.85 7.05 -21.41
N ASP A 185 6.34 5.88 -21.78
CA ASP A 185 6.62 5.57 -23.18
C ASP A 185 5.36 5.12 -23.97
N GLU A 186 5.52 4.88 -25.27
CA GLU A 186 4.42 4.43 -26.13
C GLU A 186 3.85 3.07 -25.71
N LYS A 187 4.68 2.18 -25.16
CA LYS A 187 4.25 0.84 -24.71
C LYS A 187 3.34 0.96 -23.50
N ALA A 188 3.75 1.74 -22.49
CA ALA A 188 2.95 2.03 -21.32
C ALA A 188 1.68 2.83 -21.67
N THR A 189 1.75 3.72 -22.67
CA THR A 189 0.55 4.44 -23.15
C THR A 189 -0.47 3.49 -23.75
N ARG A 190 -0.05 2.51 -24.57
CA ARG A 190 -0.95 1.44 -25.05
C ARG A 190 -1.48 0.60 -23.89
N GLY A 191 -0.62 0.25 -22.94
CA GLY A 191 -1.01 -0.49 -21.74
C GLY A 191 -2.09 0.19 -20.92
N TRP A 192 -1.96 1.50 -20.74
CA TRP A 192 -2.96 2.33 -20.09
C TRP A 192 -4.30 2.30 -20.84
N GLN A 193 -4.27 2.36 -22.17
CA GLN A 193 -5.48 2.27 -22.98
C GLN A 193 -6.16 0.89 -22.86
N VAL A 194 -5.37 -0.20 -22.93
CA VAL A 194 -5.90 -1.56 -22.73
C VAL A 194 -6.47 -1.72 -21.31
N PHE A 195 -5.78 -1.22 -20.28
CA PHE A 195 -6.23 -1.28 -18.89
C PHE A 195 -7.59 -0.57 -18.69
N LYS A 196 -7.79 0.55 -19.39
CA LYS A 196 -9.06 1.27 -19.47
C LYS A 196 -10.14 0.46 -20.16
N GLU A 197 -9.88 0.04 -21.40
CA GLU A 197 -10.86 -0.60 -22.27
C GLU A 197 -11.28 -2.00 -21.78
N ALA A 198 -10.35 -2.74 -21.17
CA ALA A 198 -10.64 -4.02 -20.54
C ALA A 198 -11.53 -3.86 -19.29
N GLY A 199 -11.56 -2.68 -18.66
CA GLY A 199 -12.38 -2.41 -17.48
C GLY A 199 -11.66 -2.61 -16.15
N CYS A 200 -10.33 -2.78 -16.13
CA CYS A 200 -9.55 -2.95 -14.89
C CYS A 200 -9.73 -1.76 -13.93
N MET A 201 -9.89 -0.56 -14.48
CA MET A 201 -10.16 0.66 -13.70
C MET A 201 -11.45 0.64 -12.89
N LEU A 202 -12.44 -0.18 -13.25
CA LEU A 202 -13.70 -0.23 -12.51
C LEU A 202 -13.49 -0.65 -11.05
N CYS A 203 -12.48 -1.48 -10.80
CA CYS A 203 -12.08 -1.92 -9.46
C CYS A 203 -10.83 -1.16 -8.96
N HIS A 204 -9.86 -0.96 -9.86
CA HIS A 204 -8.57 -0.34 -9.55
C HIS A 204 -8.59 1.17 -9.80
N GLN A 205 -9.43 1.87 -9.03
CA GLN A 205 -9.62 3.31 -9.10
C GLN A 205 -9.11 4.07 -7.86
N GLY A 206 -9.22 5.39 -7.88
CA GLY A 206 -8.81 6.31 -6.83
C GLY A 206 -7.30 6.52 -6.79
N ARG A 207 -6.85 7.36 -5.85
CA ARG A 207 -5.44 7.74 -5.73
C ARG A 207 -4.50 6.56 -5.62
N ASN A 208 -4.93 5.46 -4.99
CA ASN A 208 -4.10 4.27 -4.80
C ASN A 208 -4.24 3.23 -5.92
N VAL A 209 -4.99 3.52 -7.00
CA VAL A 209 -5.26 2.58 -8.10
C VAL A 209 -5.78 1.23 -7.54
N GLY A 210 -6.80 1.33 -6.67
CA GLY A 210 -7.28 0.25 -5.81
C GLY A 210 -7.42 0.69 -4.34
N GLY A 211 -7.60 -0.27 -3.45
CA GLY A 211 -7.66 -0.08 -1.99
C GLY A 211 -9.00 0.44 -1.45
N SER A 212 -9.95 0.76 -2.33
CA SER A 212 -11.23 1.39 -1.97
C SER A 212 -12.46 0.48 -2.07
N MET A 213 -12.30 -0.66 -2.74
CA MET A 213 -13.40 -1.58 -3.05
C MET A 213 -13.14 -2.97 -2.49
N VAL A 214 -14.22 -3.73 -2.34
CA VAL A 214 -14.21 -5.15 -2.02
C VAL A 214 -14.90 -5.86 -3.17
N GLN A 215 -14.30 -6.92 -3.69
CA GLN A 215 -14.82 -7.70 -4.79
C GLN A 215 -14.64 -9.19 -4.51
N GLN A 216 -15.52 -10.00 -5.09
CA GLN A 216 -15.37 -11.45 -5.07
C GLN A 216 -14.18 -11.87 -5.95
N PHE A 217 -13.29 -12.70 -5.42
CA PHE A 217 -12.18 -13.29 -6.15
C PHE A 217 -12.05 -14.76 -5.73
N ASP A 218 -12.68 -15.65 -6.49
CA ASP A 218 -12.82 -17.06 -6.14
C ASP A 218 -11.86 -17.99 -6.93
N TYR A 219 -10.92 -17.42 -7.69
CA TYR A 219 -9.95 -18.14 -8.53
C TYR A 219 -9.21 -19.26 -7.78
N PHE A 220 -8.92 -19.08 -6.49
CA PHE A 220 -8.19 -20.05 -5.68
C PHE A 220 -9.08 -20.97 -4.82
N LYS A 221 -10.42 -20.92 -4.95
CA LYS A 221 -11.36 -21.64 -4.06
C LYS A 221 -11.12 -23.15 -3.94
N ASP A 222 -10.59 -23.78 -4.98
CA ASP A 222 -10.34 -25.22 -5.03
C ASP A 222 -9.00 -25.63 -4.41
N VAL A 223 -8.09 -24.67 -4.19
CA VAL A 223 -6.72 -24.92 -3.71
C VAL A 223 -6.37 -24.11 -2.46
N ASP A 224 -7.26 -23.23 -2.01
CA ASP A 224 -7.11 -22.34 -0.86
C ASP A 224 -8.40 -22.33 -0.04
N SER A 225 -8.27 -22.55 1.27
CA SER A 225 -9.38 -22.53 2.21
C SER A 225 -9.78 -21.11 2.67
N ASP A 226 -9.00 -20.10 2.29
CA ASP A 226 -9.30 -18.71 2.61
C ASP A 226 -10.54 -18.23 1.86
N THR A 227 -11.64 -18.09 2.59
CA THR A 227 -12.93 -17.62 2.07
C THR A 227 -13.11 -16.11 2.20
N GLY A 228 -12.02 -15.38 2.48
CA GLY A 228 -12.02 -13.92 2.54
C GLY A 228 -12.88 -13.40 3.68
N SER A 229 -13.80 -12.50 3.35
CA SER A 229 -14.71 -11.85 4.32
C SER A 229 -15.59 -12.84 5.09
N TYR A 230 -15.95 -13.98 4.48
CA TYR A 230 -16.78 -15.02 5.10
C TYR A 230 -16.21 -15.56 6.42
N LEU A 231 -14.88 -15.68 6.53
CA LEU A 231 -14.21 -16.18 7.76
C LEU A 231 -14.60 -15.37 9.01
N ARG A 232 -15.04 -14.12 8.83
CA ARG A 232 -15.48 -13.23 9.91
C ARG A 232 -17.00 -13.11 10.01
N THR A 233 -17.71 -13.08 8.89
CA THR A 233 -19.15 -12.77 8.88
C THR A 233 -20.02 -14.01 9.01
N ALA A 234 -19.53 -15.18 8.58
CA ALA A 234 -20.29 -16.41 8.42
C ALA A 234 -21.56 -16.26 7.54
N ASP A 235 -21.63 -15.20 6.72
CA ASP A 235 -22.69 -14.99 5.74
C ASP A 235 -22.24 -15.52 4.38
N GLY A 236 -22.94 -16.53 3.87
CA GLY A 236 -22.59 -17.17 2.58
C GLY A 236 -22.47 -16.20 1.41
N LEU A 237 -23.09 -15.02 1.47
CA LEU A 237 -22.96 -13.98 0.45
C LEU A 237 -21.59 -13.30 0.43
N ASP A 238 -20.80 -13.42 1.50
CA ASP A 238 -19.45 -12.83 1.64
C ASP A 238 -18.32 -13.80 1.25
N GLN A 239 -18.64 -14.95 0.66
CA GLN A 239 -17.63 -15.94 0.28
C GLN A 239 -16.70 -15.42 -0.82
N TYR A 240 -15.40 -15.49 -0.52
CA TYR A 240 -14.30 -15.09 -1.39
C TYR A 240 -14.28 -13.58 -1.70
N TYR A 241 -14.87 -12.75 -0.84
CA TYR A 241 -14.74 -11.30 -0.95
C TYR A 241 -13.45 -10.79 -0.33
N PHE A 242 -12.64 -10.13 -1.15
CA PHE A 242 -11.37 -9.52 -0.78
C PHE A 242 -11.34 -8.05 -1.17
N ARG A 243 -10.55 -7.26 -0.44
CA ARG A 243 -10.22 -5.89 -0.81
C ARG A 243 -9.44 -5.91 -2.13
N VAL A 244 -9.87 -5.10 -3.08
CA VAL A 244 -9.10 -4.80 -4.30
C VAL A 244 -7.82 -4.09 -3.87
N THR A 245 -6.66 -4.68 -4.08
CA THR A 245 -5.38 -4.10 -3.63
C THR A 245 -4.95 -2.92 -4.48
N SER A 246 -4.11 -2.06 -3.91
CA SER A 246 -3.41 -1.01 -4.66
C SER A 246 -2.52 -1.63 -5.73
N LEU A 247 -2.46 -1.01 -6.90
CA LEU A 247 -1.50 -1.34 -7.96
C LEU A 247 -0.26 -0.43 -7.93
N ARG A 248 -0.18 0.53 -7.01
CA ARG A 248 1.04 1.33 -6.84
C ARG A 248 2.18 0.45 -6.34
N ASN A 249 3.33 0.59 -6.99
CA ASN A 249 4.53 -0.21 -6.73
C ASN A 249 4.34 -1.73 -6.94
N VAL A 250 3.27 -2.17 -7.62
CA VAL A 250 2.93 -3.60 -7.78
C VAL A 250 4.06 -4.40 -8.43
N THR A 251 4.84 -3.79 -9.32
CA THR A 251 5.94 -4.46 -10.03
C THR A 251 7.10 -4.85 -9.11
N GLN A 252 7.10 -4.38 -7.87
CA GLN A 252 8.11 -4.70 -6.87
C GLN A 252 7.60 -5.65 -5.78
N THR A 253 6.31 -5.96 -5.72
CA THR A 253 5.68 -6.65 -4.58
C THR A 253 5.26 -8.09 -4.88
N ALA A 254 6.02 -8.79 -5.73
CA ALA A 254 5.83 -10.22 -5.91
C ALA A 254 6.14 -10.98 -4.60
N PRO A 255 5.49 -12.12 -4.35
CA PRO A 255 4.46 -12.75 -5.17
C PRO A 255 3.06 -12.15 -4.96
N TYR A 256 2.15 -12.44 -5.89
CA TYR A 256 0.84 -11.79 -6.03
C TYR A 256 -0.32 -12.57 -5.41
N PHE A 257 -1.41 -11.84 -5.21
CA PHE A 257 -2.67 -12.25 -4.58
C PHE A 257 -2.58 -12.57 -3.08
N HIS A 258 -3.74 -12.77 -2.45
CA HIS A 258 -3.85 -12.91 -0.98
C HIS A 258 -3.05 -14.09 -0.42
N ASN A 259 -2.70 -15.07 -1.24
CA ASN A 259 -1.96 -16.27 -0.85
C ASN A 259 -0.53 -16.34 -1.40
N GLY A 260 -0.11 -15.33 -2.18
CA GLY A 260 1.26 -15.24 -2.69
C GLY A 260 1.67 -16.41 -3.60
N ARG A 261 0.72 -17.03 -4.31
CA ARG A 261 1.00 -18.22 -5.15
C ARG A 261 1.55 -17.88 -6.53
N ILE A 262 1.38 -16.65 -6.98
CA ILE A 262 1.71 -16.24 -8.35
C ILE A 262 2.95 -15.38 -8.35
N ASN A 263 4.00 -15.80 -9.04
CA ASN A 263 5.31 -15.15 -8.96
C ASN A 263 5.51 -14.03 -9.98
N THR A 264 4.77 -14.05 -11.10
CA THR A 264 4.98 -13.10 -12.21
C THR A 264 3.79 -12.18 -12.40
N LEU A 265 4.07 -10.92 -12.74
CA LEU A 265 3.03 -9.91 -12.93
C LEU A 265 2.18 -10.21 -14.16
N LYS A 266 2.83 -10.65 -15.26
CA LYS A 266 2.15 -11.11 -16.48
C LYS A 266 1.11 -12.20 -16.20
N GLU A 267 1.43 -13.19 -15.35
CA GLU A 267 0.48 -14.23 -14.96
C GLU A 267 -0.66 -13.67 -14.10
N ALA A 268 -0.35 -12.78 -13.14
CA ALA A 268 -1.37 -12.13 -12.33
C ALA A 268 -2.35 -11.29 -13.18
N ILE A 269 -1.86 -10.58 -14.20
CA ILE A 269 -2.67 -9.82 -15.16
C ILE A 269 -3.62 -10.76 -15.93
N GLN A 270 -3.11 -11.88 -16.44
CA GLN A 270 -3.92 -12.86 -17.16
C GLN A 270 -5.00 -13.48 -16.27
N ILE A 271 -4.66 -13.86 -15.04
CA ILE A 271 -5.61 -14.39 -14.05
C ILE A 271 -6.71 -13.36 -13.75
N MET A 272 -6.36 -12.10 -13.57
CA MET A 272 -7.35 -11.04 -13.30
C MET A 272 -8.28 -10.80 -14.50
N ALA A 273 -7.75 -10.81 -15.72
CA ALA A 273 -8.58 -10.68 -16.92
C ALA A 273 -9.55 -11.86 -17.09
N GLU A 274 -9.09 -13.09 -16.79
CA GLU A 274 -9.92 -14.28 -16.91
C GLU A 274 -10.97 -14.35 -15.80
N SER A 275 -10.56 -14.18 -14.54
CA SER A 275 -11.41 -14.30 -13.35
C SER A 275 -12.42 -13.16 -13.25
N GLU A 276 -11.98 -11.91 -13.40
CA GLU A 276 -12.80 -10.74 -13.06
C GLU A 276 -13.54 -10.16 -14.27
N LEU A 277 -13.02 -10.39 -15.48
CA LEU A 277 -13.55 -9.80 -16.71
C LEU A 277 -14.04 -10.87 -17.71
N GLY A 278 -13.82 -12.16 -17.43
CA GLY A 278 -14.27 -13.26 -18.29
C GLY A 278 -13.59 -13.26 -19.66
N MET A 279 -12.40 -12.67 -19.78
CA MET A 279 -11.70 -12.50 -21.05
C MET A 279 -10.26 -13.02 -20.99
N LYS A 280 -9.73 -13.39 -22.15
CA LYS A 280 -8.32 -13.75 -22.30
C LYS A 280 -7.60 -12.63 -23.04
N LEU A 281 -6.60 -12.04 -22.39
CA LEU A 281 -5.77 -11.01 -23.04
C LEU A 281 -4.81 -11.65 -24.03
N SER A 282 -4.53 -10.94 -25.13
CA SER A 282 -3.41 -11.32 -25.98
C SER A 282 -2.09 -11.18 -25.22
N GLU A 283 -1.04 -11.83 -25.70
CA GLU A 283 0.29 -11.69 -25.10
C GLU A 283 0.78 -10.23 -25.15
N GLN A 284 0.52 -9.54 -26.25
CA GLN A 284 0.88 -8.13 -26.42
C GLN A 284 0.10 -7.24 -25.44
N ASP A 285 -1.19 -7.47 -25.26
CA ASP A 285 -2.01 -6.69 -24.34
C ASP A 285 -1.56 -6.86 -22.89
N ALA A 286 -1.25 -8.09 -22.47
CA ALA A 286 -0.72 -8.35 -21.14
C ALA A 286 0.64 -7.67 -20.92
N GLU A 287 1.53 -7.68 -21.92
CA GLU A 287 2.82 -7.00 -21.85
C GLU A 287 2.71 -5.47 -21.86
N ASP A 288 1.75 -4.93 -22.62
CA ASP A 288 1.49 -3.50 -22.64
C ASP A 288 0.92 -3.06 -21.29
N ILE A 289 -0.04 -3.80 -20.71
CA ILE A 289 -0.55 -3.54 -19.34
C ILE A 289 0.59 -3.62 -18.32
N GLU A 290 1.46 -4.65 -18.39
CA GLU A 290 2.59 -4.77 -17.49
C GLU A 290 3.52 -3.55 -17.58
N ALA A 291 3.80 -3.06 -18.81
CA ALA A 291 4.56 -1.82 -19.01
C ALA A 291 3.86 -0.61 -18.39
N PHE A 292 2.53 -0.51 -18.47
CA PHE A 292 1.77 0.51 -17.75
C PHE A 292 1.92 0.35 -16.23
N LEU A 293 1.80 -0.84 -15.67
CA LEU A 293 1.94 -1.05 -14.22
C LEU A 293 3.34 -0.67 -13.71
N HIS A 294 4.39 -0.81 -14.52
CA HIS A 294 5.73 -0.28 -14.20
C HIS A 294 5.76 1.23 -14.01
N THR A 295 4.86 1.98 -14.65
CA THR A 295 4.76 3.44 -14.48
C THR A 295 4.07 3.86 -13.18
N LEU A 296 3.46 2.93 -12.45
CA LEU A 296 2.87 3.15 -11.13
C LEU A 296 3.87 3.00 -9.98
N THR A 297 5.13 2.72 -10.31
CA THR A 297 6.22 2.55 -9.36
C THR A 297 6.96 3.87 -9.19
N ALA A 298 7.12 4.30 -7.93
CA ALA A 298 7.90 5.48 -7.58
C ALA A 298 9.08 5.12 -6.68
N ALA A 299 9.86 6.13 -6.28
CA ALA A 299 10.88 5.98 -5.26
C ALA A 299 10.26 5.61 -3.89
N ARG A 300 11.10 5.12 -2.96
CA ARG A 300 10.69 4.87 -1.57
C ARG A 300 10.14 6.16 -0.94
N PRO A 301 9.27 6.07 0.08
CA PRO A 301 8.70 7.24 0.73
C PRO A 301 9.78 8.22 1.21
N PRO A 302 9.70 9.52 0.87
CA PRO A 302 10.70 10.52 1.26
C PRO A 302 10.94 10.62 2.76
N ILE A 303 9.92 10.33 3.59
CA ILE A 303 10.03 10.32 5.04
C ILE A 303 11.08 9.29 5.55
N LEU A 304 11.30 8.21 4.81
CA LEU A 304 12.32 7.22 5.17
C LEU A 304 13.72 7.80 5.04
N GLU A 305 14.01 8.57 3.99
CA GLU A 305 15.31 9.22 3.81
C GLU A 305 15.62 10.18 4.97
N VAL A 306 14.60 10.90 5.44
CA VAL A 306 14.72 11.78 6.61
C VAL A 306 15.13 10.97 7.84
N PHE A 307 14.39 9.92 8.20
CA PHE A 307 14.66 9.13 9.40
C PHE A 307 15.88 8.21 9.32
N GLU A 308 16.31 7.83 8.12
CA GLU A 308 17.56 7.09 7.90
C GLU A 308 18.81 7.98 8.05
N SER A 309 18.63 9.30 7.91
CA SER A 309 19.72 10.28 8.04
C SER A 309 19.95 10.80 9.47
N GLU A 310 19.08 10.44 10.42
CA GLU A 310 19.15 10.77 11.85
C GLU A 310 20.01 9.78 12.65
#